data_AF-A0A7S7Z8R9-F1
#
_entry.id   AF-A0A7S7Z8R9-F1
#
_cell.length_a   1.000
_cell.length_b   1.000
_cell.length_c   1.000
_cell.angle_alpha   90.00
_cell.angle_beta   90.00
_cell.angle_gamma   90.00
#
_symmetry.space_group_name_H-M   'P 1'
#
loop_
_entity.id
_entity.type
_entity.pdbx_description
1 polymer ?
#
loop_
_entity_poly.entity_id
_entity_poly.type
_entity_poly.pdbx_seq_one_letter_code
_entity_poly.pdbx_strand_id
1 'polypeptide(L)' 'MATILVMDHSGDTKQQFDPNDSEQLAWAHARFSELTSDGYTAAVRRSSGEAALVRTLDPTAEETLFYPRLVGG' A
#
# COMPACT_ATOMS: atom_id res chain seq x y z
N MET A 1 12.74 4.71 4.50
CA MET A 1 11.32 4.73 4.94
C MET A 1 10.45 4.46 3.73
N ALA A 2 9.40 3.66 3.91
CA ALA A 2 8.42 3.32 2.87
C ALA A 2 7.05 3.90 3.26
N THR A 3 6.15 4.06 2.29
CA THR A 3 4.83 4.68 2.50
C THR A 3 3.70 3.78 2.02
N ILE A 4 2.68 3.60 2.85
CA ILE A 4 1.36 3.09 2.47
C ILE A 4 0.48 4.30 2.19
N LEU A 5 -0.01 4.40 0.94
CA LEU A 5 -0.88 5.47 0.48
C LEU A 5 -2.26 4.88 0.19
N VAL A 6 -3.25 5.17 1.01
CA VAL A 6 -4.64 4.72 0.80
C VAL A 6 -5.42 5.86 0.14
N MET A 7 -5.81 5.67 -1.12
CA MET A 7 -6.70 6.59 -1.82
C MET A 7 -8.13 6.33 -1.37
N ASP A 8 -8.74 7.27 -0.64
CA ASP A 8 -10.16 7.26 -0.34
C ASP A 8 -10.87 8.40 -1.07
N HIS A 9 -12.18 8.27 -1.29
CA HIS A 9 -13.00 9.31 -1.92
C HIS A 9 -12.99 10.64 -1.15
N SER A 10 -12.70 10.62 0.15
CA SER A 10 -12.63 11.81 1.01
C SER A 10 -11.23 12.45 1.08
N GLY A 11 -10.21 11.81 0.49
CA GLY A 11 -8.81 12.24 0.55
C GLY A 11 -7.86 11.06 0.74
N ASP A 12 -6.59 11.23 0.36
CA ASP A 12 -5.57 10.20 0.53
C ASP A 12 -5.00 10.17 1.96
N THR A 13 -4.88 8.97 2.53
CA THR A 13 -4.23 8.73 3.82
C THR A 13 -2.83 8.19 3.58
N LYS A 14 -1.82 8.86 4.13
CA LYS A 14 -0.40 8.44 4.06
C LYS A 14 0.06 7.90 5.39
N GLN A 15 0.61 6.70 5.40
CA GLN A 15 1.15 6.06 6.59
C GLN A 15 2.56 5.58 6.27
N GLN A 16 3.54 6.04 7.03
CA GLN A 16 4.95 5.70 6.80
C GLN A 16 5.37 4.60 7.75
N PHE A 17 6.26 3.72 7.28
CA PHE A 17 6.88 2.69 8.08
C PHE A 17 8.37 2.56 7.74
N ASP A 18 9.17 2.12 8.70
CA ASP A 18 10.55 1.73 8.45
C ASP A 18 10.62 0.22 8.12
N PRO A 19 11.04 -0.17 6.90
CA PRO A 19 11.20 -1.59 6.57
C PRO A 19 12.33 -2.29 7.36
N ASN A 20 13.20 -1.53 8.04
CA ASN A 20 14.25 -2.08 8.90
C ASN A 20 13.79 -2.27 10.36
N ASP A 21 12.60 -1.75 10.70
CA ASP A 21 11.98 -1.93 12.01
C ASP A 21 10.98 -3.08 11.93
N SER A 22 11.24 -4.16 12.68
CA SER A 22 10.42 -5.37 12.64
C SER A 22 8.98 -5.14 13.11
N GLU A 23 8.76 -4.21 14.03
CA GLU A 23 7.43 -3.91 14.57
C GLU A 23 6.60 -3.13 13.55
N GLN A 24 7.22 -2.12 12.93
CA GLN A 24 6.59 -1.34 11.86
C GLN A 24 6.37 -2.17 10.59
N LEU A 25 7.28 -3.09 10.27
CA LEU A 25 7.12 -4.01 9.15
C LEU A 25 5.95 -4.98 9.40
N ALA A 26 5.84 -5.55 10.60
CA ALA A 26 4.71 -6.41 10.97
C ALA A 26 3.38 -5.66 10.89
N TRP A 27 3.34 -4.42 11.38
CA TRP A 27 2.18 -3.54 11.24
C TRP A 27 1.83 -3.28 9.77
N ALA A 28 2.82 -2.99 8.91
CA ALA A 28 2.61 -2.73 7.49
C ALA A 28 2.05 -3.97 6.77
N HIS A 29 2.52 -5.17 7.12
CA HIS A 29 1.97 -6.43 6.60
C HIS A 29 0.51 -6.64 7.03
N ALA A 30 0.18 -6.39 8.30
CA ALA A 30 -1.19 -6.47 8.80
C ALA A 30 -2.10 -5.48 8.07
N ARG A 31 -1.65 -4.22 7.92
CA ARG A 31 -2.37 -3.17 7.22
C ARG A 31 -2.63 -3.51 5.74
N PHE A 32 -1.63 -4.08 5.07
CA PHE A 32 -1.78 -4.56 3.69
C PHE A 32 -2.88 -5.63 3.59
N SER A 33 -2.87 -6.61 4.49
CA SER A 33 -3.87 -7.68 4.51
C SER A 33 -5.27 -7.16 4.80
N GLU A 34 -5.41 -6.19 5.71
CA GLU A 34 -6.68 -5.55 6.03
C GLU A 34 -7.26 -4.83 4.80
N LEU A 35 -6.49 -3.93 4.19
CA LEU A 35 -6.95 -3.15 3.03
C LEU A 35 -7.30 -4.03 1.84
N THR A 36 -6.51 -5.07 1.57
CA THR A 36 -6.82 -6.02 0.49
C THR A 36 -8.07 -6.86 0.76
N SER A 37 -8.36 -7.17 2.03
CA SER A 37 -9.59 -7.85 2.44
C SER A 37 -10.82 -6.94 2.33
N ASP A 38 -10.65 -5.65 2.60
CA ASP A 38 -11.67 -4.61 2.41
C ASP A 38 -11.96 -4.29 0.94
N GLY A 39 -11.26 -4.96 0.01
CA GLY A 39 -11.48 -4.85 -1.42
C GLY A 39 -10.66 -3.78 -2.11
N TYR A 40 -9.67 -3.18 -1.43
CA TYR A 40 -8.69 -2.32 -2.08
C TYR A 40 -7.74 -3.15 -2.96
N THR A 41 -7.26 -2.52 -4.03
CA THR A 41 -6.21 -3.05 -4.89
C THR A 41 -4.89 -2.37 -4.57
N ALA A 42 -3.84 -3.15 -4.33
CA ALA A 42 -2.51 -2.65 -4.02
C ALA A 42 -1.63 -2.56 -5.29
N ALA A 43 -0.95 -1.43 -5.45
CA ALA A 43 0.05 -1.22 -6.49
C ALA A 43 1.29 -0.57 -5.87
N VAL A 44 2.48 -1.09 -6.19
CA VAL A 44 3.73 -0.44 -5.80
C VAL A 44 4.16 0.55 -6.86
N ARG A 45 4.67 1.69 -6.44
CA ARG A 45 5.41 2.62 -7.30
C ARG A 45 6.88 2.51 -6.94
N ARG A 46 7.69 2.06 -7.90
CA ARG A 46 9.15 2.01 -7.75
C ARG A 46 9.79 3.29 -8.28
N SER A 47 11.04 3.52 -7.91
CA SER A 47 11.83 4.70 -8.32
C SER A 47 11.96 4.85 -9.84
N SER A 48 11.78 3.76 -10.60
CA SER A 48 11.74 3.77 -12.06
C SER A 48 10.46 4.42 -12.64
N GLY A 49 9.49 4.77 -11.80
CA GLY A 49 8.19 5.31 -12.21
C GLY A 49 7.18 4.24 -12.61
N GLU A 50 7.57 2.96 -12.60
CA GLU A 50 6.68 1.85 -12.91
C GLU A 50 5.74 1.56 -11.74
N ALA A 51 4.43 1.61 -12.03
CA ALA A 51 3.39 1.14 -11.13
C ALA A 51 3.07 -0.32 -11.45
N ALA A 52 3.20 -1.21 -10.47
CA ALA A 52 2.91 -2.63 -10.64
C ALA A 52 1.94 -3.13 -9.56
N LEU A 53 0.92 -3.89 -9.96
CA LEU A 53 0.04 -4.56 -9.03
C LEU A 53 0.81 -5.58 -8.19
N VAL A 54 0.57 -5.57 -6.89
CA VAL A 54 1.17 -6.53 -5.97
C VAL A 54 0.11 -7.25 -5.17
N ARG A 55 0.39 -8.53 -4.87
CA ARG A 55 -0.45 -9.36 -4.02
C ARG A 55 0.06 -9.46 -2.59
N THR A 56 1.25 -8.93 -2.33
CA THR A 56 1.95 -8.94 -1.05
C THR A 56 2.68 -7.62 -0.87
N LEU A 57 2.89 -7.19 0.37
CA LEU A 57 3.69 -6.02 0.67
C LEU A 57 5.12 -6.20 0.12
N ASP A 58 5.61 -5.21 -0.63
CA ASP A 58 6.99 -5.10 -1.07
C ASP A 58 7.68 -4.03 -0.22
N PRO A 59 8.45 -4.39 0.82
CA PRO A 59 9.10 -3.43 1.70
C PRO A 59 10.24 -2.66 1.02
N THR A 60 10.64 -3.07 -0.20
CA THR A 60 11.66 -2.37 -0.99
C THR A 60 11.06 -1.27 -1.87
N ALA A 61 9.74 -1.23 -2.02
CA ALA A 61 9.06 -0.16 -2.73
C ALA A 61 9.06 1.12 -1.88
N GLU A 62 9.26 2.26 -2.54
CA GLU A 62 9.16 3.57 -1.88
C GLU A 62 7.72 3.85 -1.44
N GLU A 63 6.75 3.47 -2.29
CA GLU A 63 5.34 3.70 -2.06
C GLU A 63 4.50 2.48 -2.49
N THR A 64 3.56 2.08 -1.62
CA THR A 64 2.48 1.14 -1.91
C THR A 64 1.16 1.89 -1.89
N LEU A 65 0.57 2.06 -3.06
CA LEU A 65 -0.72 2.66 -3.30
C LEU A 65 -1.84 1.63 -3.10
N PHE A 66 -2.90 2.00 -2.40
CA PHE A 66 -4.14 1.25 -2.29
C PHE A 66 -5.26 2.10 -2.86
N TYR A 67 -6.01 1.56 -3.82
CA TYR A 67 -7.17 2.22 -4.39
C TYR A 67 -8.38 1.30 -4.35
N PRO A 68 -9.59 1.82 -4.07
CA PRO A 68 -10.80 1.01 -4.01
C PRO A 68 -11.04 0.38 -5.39
N ARG A 69 -11.58 -0.84 -5.42
CA ARG A 69 -12.06 -1.39 -6.69
C ARG A 69 -13.12 -0.46 -7.26
N LEU A 70 -12.89 -0.02 -8.50
CA LEU A 70 -13.93 0.64 -9.28
C LEU A 70 -15.04 -0.38 -9.53
N VAL A 71 -16.13 -0.27 -8.77
CA VAL A 71 -17.41 -0.88 -9.12
C VAL A 71 -18.01 -0.06 -10.26
N GLY A 72 -17.54 -0.34 -11.48
CA GLY A 72 -18.20 0.15 -12.69
C GLY A 72 -19.55 -0.54 -12.84
N GLY A 73 -20.62 0.25 -12.96
CA GLY A 73 -21.93 -0.21 -13.41
C GLY A 73 -21.96 -0.48 -14.91
#